data_AF-A0A3D0M5H4-F1
#
_entry.id   AF-A0A3D0M5H4-F1
#
_cell.length_a   1.000
_cell.length_b   1.000
_cell.length_c   1.000
_cell.angle_alpha   90.00
_cell.angle_beta   90.00
_cell.angle_gamma   90.00
#
_symmetry.space_group_name_H-M   'P 1'
#
loop_
_entity.id
_entity.type
_entity.pdbx_description
1 polymer ?
#
loop_
_entity_poly.entity_id
_entity_poly.type
_entity_poly.pdbx_seq_one_letter_code
_entity_poly.pdbx_strand_id
1 'polypeptide(L)'
;MPNQRSISIWGGVYLEGLGIYHTGYETNGTNNALTLTCNVNHPLLLSPITPNATYREATSVITSYWLTNGYRDSYTSANNITVRFRAYRSNGTLITTVTKTQAVVPGNDMNLIYFKWNVPTGLNYGNVIVMADVLQNGVYYNLVSRSYATMPYYYYETPDTQFETNAPAGFSIPNVPTNQTGYATWWEYTYNGSSFVRNYYGIGVYSGGTNTVTPATGATATQNGSTWVMKSGYGISLQAYNALTTVSGYQTPYSTAYTSAQYGYAVFPEYGYASTIGRYRTLERIGSYFYFRPNGSYGKVHFTPLWYPDGNYTVKVIKSDCWTPAGMIISESVTNTVQISGSIYDDWYVGRK
;
A
#
# COMPACT_ATOMS: atom_id res chain seq x y z
N MET A 1 -26.20 21.49 9.76
CA MET A 1 -26.30 20.22 10.52
C MET A 1 -27.44 19.41 9.95
N PRO A 2 -27.22 18.15 9.53
CA PRO A 2 -28.32 17.27 9.13
C PRO A 2 -29.24 17.08 10.34
N ASN A 3 -30.55 17.18 10.13
CA ASN A 3 -31.57 17.33 11.17
C ASN A 3 -31.47 18.63 11.98
N GLN A 4 -31.82 19.77 11.35
CA GLN A 4 -32.36 20.91 12.10
C GLN A 4 -33.62 20.41 12.81
N ARG A 5 -33.49 20.03 14.07
CA ARG A 5 -34.64 19.76 14.92
C ARG A 5 -34.99 21.07 15.61
N SER A 6 -36.07 21.67 15.15
CA SER A 6 -36.69 22.77 15.87
C SER A 6 -37.33 22.19 17.12
N ILE A 7 -36.73 22.44 18.28
CA ILE A 7 -37.43 22.29 19.54
C ILE A 7 -38.26 23.56 19.74
N SER A 8 -39.54 23.47 19.39
CA SER A 8 -40.50 24.53 19.70
C SER A 8 -41.15 24.18 21.03
N ILE A 9 -40.75 24.86 22.10
CA ILE A 9 -41.47 24.81 23.36
C ILE A 9 -42.69 25.73 23.21
N TRP A 10 -43.83 25.16 22.83
CA TRP A 10 -45.13 25.82 22.97
C TRP A 10 -45.75 25.37 24.28
N GLY A 11 -45.42 26.12 25.31
CA GLY A 11 -46.12 26.14 26.58
C GLY A 11 -45.96 27.55 27.09
N GLY A 12 -47.04 28.15 27.60
CA GLY A 12 -46.87 29.32 28.45
C GLY A 12 -45.92 28.91 29.56
N VAL A 13 -44.66 29.36 29.49
CA VAL A 13 -43.82 29.33 30.67
C VAL A 13 -44.50 30.31 31.59
N TYR A 14 -45.24 29.81 32.58
CA TYR A 14 -45.63 30.61 33.73
C TYR A 14 -44.33 30.94 34.47
N LEU A 15 -43.59 31.92 33.95
CA LEU A 15 -42.66 32.68 34.75
C LEU A 15 -43.57 33.54 35.63
N GLU A 16 -43.72 33.17 36.90
CA GLU A 16 -44.40 34.02 37.87
C GLU A 16 -43.81 35.44 37.75
N GLY A 17 -44.60 36.39 37.25
CA GLY A 17 -44.19 37.76 36.99
C GLY A 17 -44.28 38.25 35.53
N LEU A 18 -44.46 37.38 34.53
CA LEU A 18 -44.71 37.79 33.14
C LEU A 18 -46.17 37.61 32.75
N GLY A 19 -46.97 38.64 33.06
CA GLY A 19 -48.20 39.02 32.38
C GLY A 19 -49.16 37.90 31.99
N ILE A 20 -50.00 37.47 32.94
CA ILE A 20 -51.20 36.72 32.62
C ILE A 20 -52.14 37.69 31.87
N TYR A 21 -52.51 37.32 30.64
CA TYR A 21 -53.42 38.03 29.73
C TYR A 21 -52.79 39.17 28.90
N HIS A 22 -53.04 39.13 27.59
CA HIS A 22 -52.94 40.28 26.70
C HIS A 22 -53.86 41.38 27.24
N THR A 23 -53.30 42.24 28.09
CA THR A 23 -53.98 43.45 28.54
C THR A 23 -54.12 44.38 27.35
N GLY A 24 -55.16 45.22 27.30
CA GLY A 24 -55.37 46.23 26.24
C GLY A 24 -54.26 47.29 26.10
N TYR A 25 -53.12 47.10 26.78
CA TYR A 25 -51.92 47.94 26.76
C TYR A 25 -50.76 47.32 25.96
N GLU A 26 -50.88 46.05 25.53
CA GLU A 26 -49.85 45.37 24.74
C GLU A 26 -50.01 45.73 23.25
N THR A 27 -49.03 46.46 22.70
CA THR A 27 -49.05 46.97 21.32
C THR A 27 -48.06 46.27 20.40
N ASN A 28 -47.28 45.31 20.92
CA ASN A 28 -46.17 44.69 20.19
C ASN A 28 -46.07 43.20 20.50
N GLY A 29 -46.86 42.40 19.78
CA GLY A 29 -46.93 40.94 19.93
C GLY A 29 -45.67 40.14 19.56
N THR A 30 -44.51 40.79 19.41
CA THR A 30 -43.22 40.12 19.15
C THR A 30 -42.26 40.15 20.35
N ASN A 31 -42.57 40.90 21.41
CA ASN A 31 -41.72 41.05 22.60
C ASN A 31 -41.81 39.86 23.58
N ASN A 32 -42.73 38.92 23.36
CA ASN A 32 -42.92 37.72 24.19
C ASN A 32 -42.27 36.45 23.60
N ALA A 33 -41.38 36.59 22.61
CA ALA A 33 -40.73 35.47 21.94
C ALA A 33 -39.19 35.54 22.11
N LEU A 34 -38.57 34.42 22.51
CA LEU A 34 -37.12 34.24 22.55
C LEU A 34 -36.74 33.09 21.60
N THR A 35 -35.82 33.35 20.66
CA THR A 35 -35.24 32.31 19.80
C THR A 35 -33.84 31.97 20.29
N LEU A 36 -33.64 30.76 20.81
CA LEU A 36 -32.32 30.22 21.15
C LEU A 36 -31.82 29.35 19.99
N THR A 37 -30.65 29.69 19.44
CA THR A 37 -29.98 28.87 18.44
C THR A 37 -28.80 28.13 19.08
N CYS A 38 -28.88 26.81 19.14
CA CYS A 38 -27.79 25.96 19.62
C CYS A 38 -27.05 25.33 18.43
N ASN A 39 -25.77 25.65 18.28
CA ASN A 39 -24.92 25.03 17.28
C ASN A 39 -24.37 23.70 17.82
N VAL A 40 -24.71 22.59 17.15
CA VAL A 40 -24.12 21.26 17.43
C VAL A 40 -23.01 20.97 16.43
N ASN A 41 -22.06 20.11 16.76
CA ASN A 41 -21.04 19.68 15.79
C ASN A 41 -21.61 18.66 14.80
N HIS A 42 -21.00 18.57 13.61
CA HIS A 42 -21.37 17.55 12.64
C HIS A 42 -20.98 16.17 13.18
N PRO A 43 -21.89 15.18 13.21
CA PRO A 43 -21.66 13.92 13.94
C PRO A 43 -20.70 12.96 13.25
N LEU A 44 -20.45 13.14 11.95
CA LEU A 44 -19.48 12.34 11.20
C LEU A 44 -18.06 12.82 11.43
N LEU A 45 -17.22 11.98 12.01
CA LEU A 45 -15.80 12.25 12.26
C LEU A 45 -14.93 11.39 11.35
N LEU A 46 -13.74 11.90 11.05
CA LEU A 46 -12.73 11.19 10.27
C LEU A 46 -11.56 10.84 11.19
N SER A 47 -11.15 9.58 11.18
CA SER A 47 -9.96 9.13 11.92
C SER A 47 -8.96 8.51 10.94
N PRO A 48 -7.78 9.10 10.72
CA PRO A 48 -6.79 8.59 9.78
C PRO A 48 -6.23 7.26 10.29
N ILE A 49 -6.07 6.30 9.38
CA ILE A 49 -5.41 5.02 9.66
C ILE A 49 -3.93 5.17 9.31
N THR A 50 -3.06 4.93 10.28
CA THR A 50 -1.61 4.99 10.07
C THR A 50 -1.18 3.87 9.12
N PRO A 51 -0.54 4.17 7.98
CA PRO A 51 -0.01 3.13 7.11
C PRO A 51 1.11 2.36 7.83
N ASN A 52 1.21 1.06 7.54
CA ASN A 52 2.27 0.19 8.06
C ASN A 52 3.61 0.34 7.32
N ALA A 53 3.70 1.27 6.37
CA ALA A 53 4.90 1.55 5.59
C ALA A 53 4.94 3.02 5.13
N THR A 54 6.13 3.48 4.76
CA THR A 54 6.36 4.80 4.17
C THR A 54 5.93 4.82 2.70
N TYR A 55 5.42 5.95 2.21
CA TYR A 55 4.97 6.08 0.83
C TYR A 55 6.15 6.25 -0.14
N ARG A 56 6.32 5.32 -1.09
CA ARG A 56 7.39 5.40 -2.10
C ARG A 56 7.01 6.33 -3.25
N GLU A 57 7.92 7.22 -3.62
CA GLU A 57 7.80 8.06 -4.81
C GLU A 57 7.59 7.23 -6.09
N ALA A 58 6.92 7.82 -7.08
CA ALA A 58 6.59 7.18 -8.35
C ALA A 58 5.75 5.89 -8.24
N THR A 59 5.08 5.69 -7.10
CA THR A 59 4.12 4.59 -6.90
C THR A 59 2.73 5.10 -6.57
N SER A 60 1.71 4.29 -6.88
CA SER A 60 0.37 4.47 -6.36
C SER A 60 0.28 3.95 -4.93
N VAL A 61 -0.34 4.71 -4.03
CA VAL A 61 -0.57 4.32 -2.63
C VAL A 61 -2.05 4.44 -2.30
N ILE A 62 -2.46 3.84 -1.18
CA ILE A 62 -3.80 3.98 -0.62
C ILE A 62 -3.69 4.57 0.78
N THR A 63 -4.49 5.61 1.04
CA THR A 63 -4.60 6.23 2.36
C THR A 63 -6.03 6.08 2.85
N SER A 64 -6.18 5.66 4.10
CA SER A 64 -7.45 5.20 4.66
C SER A 64 -7.84 5.97 5.92
N TYR A 65 -9.15 6.02 6.15
CA TYR A 65 -9.76 6.66 7.31
C TYR A 65 -10.93 5.81 7.80
N TRP A 66 -11.19 5.84 9.09
CA TRP A 66 -12.50 5.50 9.64
C TRP A 66 -13.41 6.72 9.55
N LEU A 67 -14.55 6.55 8.89
CA LEU A 67 -15.68 7.48 8.97
C LEU A 67 -16.56 7.01 10.13
N THR A 68 -16.48 7.69 11.27
CA THR A 68 -17.25 7.34 12.46
C THR A 68 -18.51 8.18 12.54
N ASN A 69 -19.63 7.55 12.83
CA ASN A 69 -20.90 8.21 13.08
C ASN A 69 -21.21 8.21 14.58
N GLY A 70 -20.96 9.34 15.24
CA GLY A 70 -21.28 9.50 16.66
C GLY A 70 -22.78 9.71 16.94
N TYR A 71 -23.64 9.56 15.94
CA TYR A 71 -25.07 9.77 16.04
C TYR A 71 -25.84 8.48 15.75
N ARG A 72 -27.02 8.36 16.38
CA ARG A 72 -27.84 7.13 16.33
C ARG A 72 -28.49 6.88 14.98
N ASP A 73 -28.75 7.91 14.18
CA ASP A 73 -29.37 7.74 12.87
C ASP A 73 -28.25 7.41 11.86
N SER A 74 -28.53 6.45 10.97
CA SER A 74 -27.59 6.04 9.93
C SER A 74 -27.51 7.06 8.79
N TYR A 75 -26.35 7.13 8.15
CA TYR A 75 -26.17 7.83 6.88
C TYR A 75 -26.15 6.82 5.74
N THR A 76 -27.20 6.84 4.93
CA THR A 76 -27.34 6.01 3.72
C THR A 76 -26.96 6.81 2.48
N SER A 77 -27.00 6.17 1.31
CA SER A 77 -26.71 6.84 0.03
C SER A 77 -27.62 8.06 -0.22
N ALA A 78 -28.85 8.06 0.30
CA ALA A 78 -29.80 9.16 0.17
C ALA A 78 -29.34 10.45 0.89
N ASN A 79 -28.50 10.33 1.91
CA ASN A 79 -27.97 11.49 2.64
C ASN A 79 -26.89 12.25 1.85
N ASN A 80 -26.42 11.69 0.72
CA ASN A 80 -25.45 12.29 -0.20
C ASN A 80 -24.18 12.83 0.49
N ILE A 81 -23.71 12.11 1.52
CA ILE A 81 -22.45 12.44 2.18
C ILE A 81 -21.32 12.27 1.19
N THR A 82 -20.50 13.31 1.03
CA THR A 82 -19.28 13.24 0.24
C THR A 82 -18.09 13.39 1.16
N VAL A 83 -17.05 12.57 0.98
CA VAL A 83 -15.76 12.78 1.64
C VAL A 83 -14.76 13.21 0.59
N ARG A 84 -14.11 14.34 0.83
CA ARG A 84 -13.05 14.86 -0.04
C ARG A 84 -11.71 14.54 0.59
N PHE A 85 -10.83 13.94 -0.19
CA PHE A 85 -9.44 13.65 0.14
C PHE A 85 -8.51 14.53 -0.68
N ARG A 86 -7.46 15.04 -0.07
CA ARG A 86 -6.47 15.89 -0.73
C ARG A 86 -5.07 15.50 -0.27
N ALA A 87 -4.14 15.39 -1.19
CA ALA A 87 -2.73 15.20 -0.89
C ALA A 87 -1.95 16.43 -1.35
N TYR A 88 -1.02 16.89 -0.53
CA TYR A 88 -0.19 18.05 -0.77
C TYR A 88 1.28 17.71 -0.52
N ARG A 89 2.16 18.39 -1.25
CA ARG A 89 3.57 18.51 -0.85
C ARG A 89 3.64 19.35 0.44
N SER A 90 4.70 19.19 1.23
CA SER A 90 4.91 19.99 2.45
C SER A 90 4.94 21.51 2.22
N ASN A 91 5.28 21.96 1.01
CA ASN A 91 5.27 23.38 0.62
C ASN A 91 3.86 23.92 0.25
N GLY A 92 2.81 23.11 0.39
CA GLY A 92 1.43 23.50 0.08
C GLY A 92 0.99 23.26 -1.37
N THR A 93 1.86 22.76 -2.25
CA THR A 93 1.46 22.40 -3.62
C THR A 93 0.52 21.20 -3.61
N LEU A 94 -0.65 21.34 -4.24
CA LEU A 94 -1.62 20.24 -4.40
C LEU A 94 -1.04 19.14 -5.30
N ILE A 95 -1.08 17.91 -4.80
CA ILE A 95 -0.72 16.70 -5.57
C ILE A 95 -1.97 16.13 -6.23
N THR A 96 -3.04 15.93 -5.45
CA THR A 96 -4.30 15.38 -5.97
C THR A 96 -5.49 15.73 -5.08
N THR A 97 -6.69 15.68 -5.66
CA THR A 97 -7.97 15.72 -4.96
C THR A 97 -8.83 14.57 -5.46
N VAL A 98 -9.41 13.79 -4.54
CA VAL A 98 -10.32 12.69 -4.83
C VAL A 98 -11.56 12.81 -3.94
N THR A 99 -12.74 12.50 -4.47
CA THR A 99 -13.99 12.54 -3.70
C THR A 99 -14.66 11.17 -3.70
N LYS A 100 -15.05 10.67 -2.53
CA LYS A 100 -15.98 9.54 -2.38
C LYS A 100 -17.37 10.11 -2.14
N THR A 101 -18.23 10.01 -3.14
CA THR A 101 -19.64 10.43 -3.04
C THR A 101 -20.49 9.33 -2.43
N GLN A 102 -21.64 9.71 -1.88
CA GLN A 102 -22.62 8.79 -1.27
C GLN A 102 -21.99 7.83 -0.25
N ALA A 103 -21.08 8.36 0.58
CA ALA A 103 -20.50 7.59 1.67
C ALA A 103 -21.60 7.18 2.66
N VAL A 104 -21.57 5.92 3.06
CA VAL A 104 -22.56 5.34 3.98
C VAL A 104 -21.90 4.93 5.29
N VAL A 105 -22.60 5.08 6.40
CA VAL A 105 -22.14 4.65 7.72
C VAL A 105 -23.35 4.41 8.64
N PRO A 106 -23.44 3.25 9.31
CA PRO A 106 -24.52 3.00 10.27
C PRO A 106 -24.51 3.96 11.45
N GLY A 107 -25.65 4.09 12.14
CA GLY A 107 -25.75 4.80 13.41
C GLY A 107 -24.85 4.18 14.49
N ASN A 108 -24.16 5.01 15.26
CA ASN A 108 -23.25 4.61 16.34
C ASN A 108 -22.14 3.60 15.93
N ASP A 109 -21.75 3.57 14.66
CA ASP A 109 -20.70 2.69 14.14
C ASP A 109 -19.74 3.48 13.24
N MET A 110 -18.86 2.77 12.53
CA MET A 110 -17.91 3.34 11.57
C MET A 110 -17.95 2.60 10.24
N ASN A 111 -17.42 3.24 9.21
CA ASN A 111 -17.16 2.60 7.93
C ASN A 111 -15.76 2.95 7.44
N LEU A 112 -15.12 2.01 6.75
CA LEU A 112 -13.83 2.22 6.12
C LEU A 112 -14.02 3.06 4.86
N ILE A 113 -13.23 4.13 4.75
CA ILE A 113 -13.12 4.92 3.52
C ILE A 113 -11.66 5.13 3.19
N TYR A 114 -11.35 5.26 1.91
CA TYR A 114 -9.99 5.39 1.43
C TYR A 114 -9.98 5.98 0.03
N PHE A 115 -8.81 6.40 -0.41
CA PHE A 115 -8.59 6.82 -1.78
C PHE A 115 -7.21 6.35 -2.25
N LYS A 116 -7.13 6.03 -3.55
CA LYS A 116 -5.89 5.70 -4.22
C LYS A 116 -5.33 6.94 -4.91
N TRP A 117 -4.04 7.18 -4.79
CA TRP A 117 -3.37 8.32 -5.40
C TRP A 117 -1.89 8.03 -5.70
N ASN A 118 -1.25 8.87 -6.50
CA ASN A 118 0.15 8.71 -6.92
C ASN A 118 1.07 9.63 -6.12
N VAL A 119 2.14 9.06 -5.57
CA VAL A 119 3.17 9.80 -4.86
C VAL A 119 4.11 10.43 -5.90
N PRO A 120 4.25 11.77 -5.93
CA PRO A 120 5.10 12.43 -6.92
C PRO A 120 6.58 12.19 -6.61
N THR A 121 7.44 12.42 -7.59
CA THR A 121 8.90 12.39 -7.40
C THR A 121 9.44 13.69 -6.80
N GLY A 122 10.66 13.61 -6.28
CA GLY A 122 11.41 14.76 -5.75
C GLY A 122 10.92 15.20 -4.37
N LEU A 123 10.43 14.27 -3.56
CA LEU A 123 10.15 14.51 -2.14
C LEU A 123 11.39 14.25 -1.29
N ASN A 124 12.30 13.37 -1.74
CA ASN A 124 13.63 13.13 -1.21
C ASN A 124 13.63 12.88 0.31
N TYR A 125 12.91 11.83 0.74
CA TYR A 125 12.66 11.51 2.17
C TYR A 125 11.85 12.55 2.94
N GLY A 126 11.25 13.52 2.24
CA GLY A 126 10.32 14.49 2.80
C GLY A 126 8.98 13.86 3.17
N ASN A 127 8.01 14.73 3.43
CA ASN A 127 6.66 14.33 3.80
C ASN A 127 5.63 14.77 2.76
N VAL A 128 4.48 14.13 2.82
CA VAL A 128 3.24 14.61 2.19
C VAL A 128 2.24 14.93 3.28
N ILE A 129 1.43 15.95 3.05
CA ILE A 129 0.30 16.30 3.91
C ILE A 129 -0.96 15.76 3.25
N VAL A 130 -1.62 14.81 3.90
CA VAL A 130 -2.90 14.27 3.43
C VAL A 130 -4.01 14.78 4.33
N MET A 131 -5.06 15.29 3.69
CA MET A 131 -6.22 15.87 4.33
C MET A 131 -7.50 15.15 3.91
N ALA A 132 -8.47 15.12 4.81
CA ALA A 132 -9.82 14.65 4.52
C ALA A 132 -10.86 15.50 5.24
N ASP A 133 -11.99 15.77 4.58
CA ASP A 133 -13.11 16.54 5.11
C ASP A 133 -14.44 16.00 4.60
N VAL A 134 -15.48 16.14 5.43
CA VAL A 134 -16.85 15.73 5.10
C VAL A 134 -17.57 16.90 4.45
N LEU A 135 -18.12 16.69 3.26
CA LEU A 135 -18.96 17.64 2.54
C LEU A 135 -20.42 17.18 2.61
N GLN A 136 -21.27 18.07 3.13
CA GLN A 136 -22.72 17.89 3.10
C GLN A 136 -23.40 19.24 2.86
N ASN A 137 -24.35 19.28 1.92
CA ASN A 137 -25.13 20.48 1.57
C ASN A 137 -24.26 21.71 1.27
N GLY A 138 -23.15 21.52 0.56
CA GLY A 138 -22.23 22.59 0.16
C GLY A 138 -21.27 23.09 1.25
N VAL A 139 -21.33 22.54 2.47
CA VAL A 139 -20.47 22.94 3.59
C VAL A 139 -19.51 21.81 3.95
N TYR A 140 -18.25 22.17 4.20
CA TYR A 140 -17.20 21.25 4.65
C TYR A 140 -17.09 21.22 6.18
N TYR A 141 -16.98 20.03 6.74
CA TYR A 141 -16.93 19.76 8.17
C TYR A 141 -15.74 18.89 8.52
N ASN A 142 -15.28 19.01 9.77
CA ASN A 142 -14.38 18.07 10.45
C ASN A 142 -13.13 17.73 9.63
N LEU A 143 -12.44 18.78 9.16
CA LEU A 143 -11.16 18.66 8.45
C LEU A 143 -10.13 17.95 9.35
N VAL A 144 -9.53 16.90 8.81
CA VAL A 144 -8.39 16.21 9.38
C VAL A 144 -7.19 16.40 8.47
N SER A 145 -6.03 16.61 9.06
CA SER A 145 -4.74 16.74 8.37
C SER A 145 -3.68 15.88 9.05
N ARG A 146 -2.92 15.12 8.26
CA ARG A 146 -1.80 14.30 8.73
C ARG A 146 -0.62 14.37 7.78
N SER A 147 0.57 14.32 8.36
CA SER A 147 1.84 14.20 7.64
C SER A 147 2.24 12.74 7.55
N TYR A 148 2.63 12.27 6.36
CA TYR A 148 3.14 10.93 6.14
C TYR A 148 4.52 11.01 5.51
N ALA A 149 5.44 10.19 6.03
CA ALA A 149 6.79 10.07 5.49
C ALA A 149 6.75 9.51 4.06
N THR A 150 7.70 9.95 3.25
CA THR A 150 7.94 9.40 1.92
C THR A 150 9.35 8.86 1.79
N MET A 151 9.59 8.03 0.77
CA MET A 151 10.93 7.59 0.41
C MET A 151 11.11 7.59 -1.11
N PRO A 152 12.32 7.90 -1.62
CA PRO A 152 12.57 7.85 -3.06
C PRO A 152 12.45 6.43 -3.64
N TYR A 153 12.22 6.37 -4.95
CA TYR A 153 12.36 5.14 -5.72
C TYR A 153 13.83 4.99 -6.14
N TYR A 154 14.61 4.32 -5.30
CA TYR A 154 16.01 4.04 -5.63
C TYR A 154 16.18 2.74 -6.38
N TYR A 155 17.18 2.74 -7.25
CA TYR A 155 17.70 1.54 -7.87
C TYR A 155 19.02 1.17 -7.21
N TYR A 156 19.06 -0.05 -6.72
CA TYR A 156 20.25 -0.63 -6.12
C TYR A 156 20.71 -1.83 -6.93
N GLU A 157 22.03 -1.96 -7.04
CA GLU A 157 22.67 -3.05 -7.74
C GLU A 157 23.81 -3.59 -6.86
N THR A 158 24.16 -4.85 -7.05
CA THR A 158 25.36 -5.44 -6.46
C THR A 158 26.57 -4.96 -7.24
N PRO A 159 27.76 -4.85 -6.62
CA PRO A 159 29.00 -4.63 -7.35
C PRO A 159 29.21 -5.70 -8.43
N ASP A 160 29.92 -5.34 -9.48
CA ASP A 160 30.41 -6.31 -10.45
C ASP A 160 31.34 -7.31 -9.77
N THR A 161 31.20 -8.58 -10.12
CA THR A 161 32.06 -9.64 -9.63
C THR A 161 33.50 -9.33 -10.02
N GLN A 162 34.36 -9.23 -9.01
CA GLN A 162 35.78 -9.01 -9.22
C GLN A 162 36.48 -10.35 -9.42
N PHE A 163 37.72 -10.31 -9.92
CA PHE A 163 38.59 -11.48 -9.92
C PHE A 163 38.98 -11.82 -8.47
N GLU A 164 38.21 -12.69 -7.85
CA GLU A 164 38.35 -13.11 -6.46
C GLU A 164 38.66 -14.60 -6.45
N THR A 165 39.89 -14.96 -6.06
CA THR A 165 40.35 -16.35 -6.09
C THR A 165 39.79 -17.22 -4.98
N ASN A 166 39.25 -16.61 -3.91
CA ASN A 166 38.73 -17.32 -2.75
C ASN A 166 37.47 -16.63 -2.21
N ALA A 167 36.60 -17.41 -1.58
CA ALA A 167 35.44 -16.89 -0.86
C ALA A 167 35.88 -15.96 0.28
N PRO A 168 35.06 -14.95 0.65
CA PRO A 168 35.29 -14.13 1.82
C PRO A 168 35.48 -14.99 3.07
N ALA A 169 36.40 -14.58 3.95
CA ALA A 169 36.68 -15.31 5.18
C ALA A 169 35.39 -15.52 6.00
N GLY A 170 35.11 -16.78 6.37
CA GLY A 170 33.92 -17.15 7.13
C GLY A 170 32.65 -17.33 6.29
N PHE A 171 32.71 -17.26 4.96
CA PHE A 171 31.57 -17.59 4.10
C PHE A 171 31.20 -19.07 4.21
N SER A 172 29.90 -19.33 4.31
CA SER A 172 29.28 -20.65 4.17
C SER A 172 27.97 -20.47 3.42
N ILE A 173 27.56 -21.47 2.63
CA ILE A 173 26.28 -21.43 1.93
C ILE A 173 25.15 -21.28 2.96
N PRO A 174 24.36 -20.18 2.91
CA PRO A 174 23.27 -19.98 3.85
C PRO A 174 22.12 -20.95 3.59
N ASN A 175 21.32 -21.22 4.63
CA ASN A 175 20.06 -21.93 4.45
C ASN A 175 19.11 -21.15 3.53
N VAL A 176 18.43 -21.86 2.64
CA VAL A 176 17.44 -21.27 1.74
C VAL A 176 16.28 -20.68 2.58
N PRO A 177 15.94 -19.39 2.41
CA PRO A 177 14.86 -18.76 3.15
C PRO A 177 13.50 -19.38 2.82
N THR A 178 12.58 -19.30 3.77
CA THR A 178 11.19 -19.74 3.56
C THR A 178 10.38 -18.70 2.80
N ASN A 179 9.37 -19.16 2.06
CA ASN A 179 8.39 -18.27 1.45
C ASN A 179 7.51 -17.60 2.51
N GLN A 180 7.20 -16.33 2.29
CA GLN A 180 6.22 -15.57 3.07
C GLN A 180 5.21 -14.92 2.12
N THR A 181 3.98 -15.44 2.16
CA THR A 181 2.85 -14.84 1.42
C THR A 181 2.36 -13.61 2.18
N GLY A 182 2.40 -12.46 1.54
CA GLY A 182 1.77 -11.25 2.05
C GLY A 182 0.31 -11.17 1.65
N TYR A 183 -0.57 -10.87 2.59
CA TYR A 183 -1.96 -10.55 2.33
C TYR A 183 -2.49 -9.49 3.30
N ALA A 184 -3.60 -8.86 2.95
CA ALA A 184 -4.34 -7.98 3.83
C ALA A 184 -5.84 -8.26 3.70
N THR A 185 -6.55 -8.11 4.81
CA THR A 185 -8.00 -8.22 4.88
C THR A 185 -8.59 -6.99 5.55
N TRP A 186 -9.79 -6.62 5.14
CA TRP A 186 -10.53 -5.51 5.74
C TRP A 186 -12.03 -5.71 5.54
N TRP A 187 -12.81 -4.83 6.16
CA TRP A 187 -14.25 -4.79 5.96
C TRP A 187 -14.71 -3.38 5.64
N GLU A 188 -15.81 -3.29 4.90
CA GLU A 188 -16.56 -2.05 4.69
C GLU A 188 -18.05 -2.34 4.63
N TYR A 189 -18.84 -1.36 5.05
CA TYR A 189 -20.27 -1.36 4.86
C TYR A 189 -20.63 -0.88 3.44
N THR A 190 -21.50 -1.63 2.78
CA THR A 190 -22.30 -1.16 1.66
C THR A 190 -23.76 -1.02 2.09
N TYR A 191 -24.52 -0.20 1.37
CA TYR A 191 -25.96 -0.04 1.57
C TYR A 191 -26.70 -0.48 0.32
N ASN A 192 -27.55 -1.50 0.43
CA ASN A 192 -28.26 -2.10 -0.70
C ASN A 192 -29.64 -1.48 -0.97
N GLY A 193 -29.96 -0.35 -0.35
CA GLY A 193 -31.26 0.33 -0.44
C GLY A 193 -32.16 0.11 0.77
N SER A 194 -32.01 -1.01 1.48
CA SER A 194 -32.82 -1.35 2.67
C SER A 194 -31.99 -1.61 3.92
N SER A 195 -30.77 -2.10 3.77
CA SER A 195 -29.94 -2.57 4.88
C SER A 195 -28.45 -2.33 4.61
N PHE A 196 -27.71 -2.22 5.71
CA PHE A 196 -26.26 -2.21 5.68
C PHE A 196 -25.73 -3.65 5.62
N VAL A 197 -24.84 -3.90 4.68
CA VAL A 197 -24.14 -5.19 4.55
C VAL A 197 -22.67 -4.96 4.83
N ARG A 198 -22.12 -5.69 5.80
CA ARG A 198 -20.68 -5.68 6.09
C ARG A 198 -19.99 -6.68 5.17
N ASN A 199 -19.23 -6.19 4.22
CA ASN A 199 -18.47 -6.99 3.26
C ASN A 199 -17.04 -7.18 3.76
N TYR A 200 -16.50 -8.38 3.59
CA TYR A 200 -15.14 -8.72 4.01
C TYR A 200 -14.29 -8.96 2.77
N TYR A 201 -13.28 -8.13 2.56
CA TYR A 201 -12.38 -8.18 1.42
C TYR A 201 -11.02 -8.70 1.84
N GLY A 202 -10.35 -9.40 0.92
CA GLY A 202 -9.05 -9.98 1.17
C GLY A 202 -8.27 -10.19 -0.11
N ILE A 203 -7.06 -9.63 -0.17
CA ILE A 203 -6.16 -9.77 -1.31
C ILE A 203 -4.72 -9.97 -0.84
N GLY A 204 -3.95 -10.75 -1.58
CA GLY A 204 -2.55 -11.00 -1.32
C GLY A 204 -1.71 -11.04 -2.59
N VAL A 205 -0.40 -10.99 -2.43
CA VAL A 205 0.54 -11.22 -3.54
C VAL A 205 0.68 -12.73 -3.74
N TYR A 206 0.49 -13.17 -4.98
CA TYR A 206 0.59 -14.59 -5.33
C TYR A 206 2.01 -15.11 -5.11
N SER A 207 2.14 -16.19 -4.32
CA SER A 207 3.42 -16.76 -3.88
C SER A 207 3.67 -18.19 -4.39
N GLY A 208 2.76 -18.77 -5.17
CA GLY A 208 2.76 -20.18 -5.59
C GLY A 208 3.81 -20.58 -6.64
N GLY A 209 5.06 -20.09 -6.57
CA GLY A 209 6.19 -20.68 -7.29
C GLY A 209 6.48 -20.17 -8.70
N THR A 210 6.19 -18.90 -8.99
CA THR A 210 6.36 -18.32 -10.34
C THR A 210 7.63 -17.49 -10.54
N ASN A 211 8.52 -17.48 -9.55
CA ASN A 211 9.83 -16.84 -9.73
C ASN A 211 10.81 -17.87 -10.28
N THR A 212 11.39 -17.57 -11.43
CA THR A 212 12.34 -18.45 -12.10
C THR A 212 13.69 -17.79 -12.26
N VAL A 213 14.74 -18.58 -12.11
CA VAL A 213 16.11 -18.25 -12.50
C VAL A 213 16.60 -19.28 -13.50
N THR A 214 17.27 -18.79 -14.54
CA THR A 214 17.87 -19.60 -15.60
C THR A 214 19.28 -19.10 -15.90
N PRO A 215 20.23 -19.98 -16.27
CA PRO A 215 21.53 -19.55 -16.78
C PRO A 215 21.36 -18.59 -17.97
N ALA A 216 22.08 -17.47 -17.96
CA ALA A 216 22.00 -16.45 -19.00
C ALA A 216 22.84 -16.81 -20.24
N THR A 217 23.96 -17.52 -20.06
CA THR A 217 24.79 -18.09 -21.12
C THR A 217 24.46 -19.57 -21.29
N GLY A 218 23.54 -19.88 -22.20
CA GLY A 218 23.04 -21.25 -22.40
C GLY A 218 24.08 -22.26 -22.89
N ALA A 219 25.20 -21.82 -23.50
CA ALA A 219 26.17 -22.73 -24.12
C ALA A 219 27.03 -23.53 -23.11
N THR A 220 27.16 -23.06 -21.87
CA THR A 220 28.00 -23.69 -20.82
C THR A 220 27.16 -24.29 -19.69
N ALA A 221 25.84 -24.12 -19.74
CA ALA A 221 24.91 -24.69 -18.79
C ALA A 221 24.21 -25.92 -19.39
N THR A 222 23.96 -26.93 -18.57
CA THR A 222 23.20 -28.12 -18.97
C THR A 222 21.91 -28.20 -18.18
N GLN A 223 20.84 -28.71 -18.81
CA GLN A 223 19.56 -28.91 -18.14
C GLN A 223 19.36 -30.40 -17.89
N ASN A 224 19.30 -30.80 -16.62
CA ASN A 224 18.99 -32.17 -16.19
C ASN A 224 17.56 -32.20 -15.64
N GLY A 225 16.61 -32.64 -16.46
CA GLY A 225 15.19 -32.57 -16.13
C GLY A 225 14.71 -31.12 -15.96
N SER A 226 14.19 -30.77 -14.78
CA SER A 226 13.77 -29.40 -14.45
C SER A 226 14.87 -28.54 -13.82
N THR A 227 16.06 -29.11 -13.57
CA THR A 227 17.15 -28.44 -12.86
C THR A 227 18.26 -28.03 -13.81
N TRP A 228 18.64 -26.76 -13.76
CA TRP A 228 19.81 -26.25 -14.49
C TRP A 228 21.08 -26.51 -13.70
N VAL A 229 22.14 -26.88 -14.39
CA VAL A 229 23.51 -26.97 -13.88
C VAL A 229 24.36 -25.94 -14.64
N MET A 230 25.09 -25.11 -13.91
CA MET A 230 26.04 -24.14 -14.46
C MET A 230 27.29 -24.06 -13.57
N LYS A 231 28.35 -23.45 -14.08
CA LYS A 231 29.54 -23.12 -13.30
C LYS A 231 29.39 -21.77 -12.60
N SER A 232 30.11 -21.57 -11.50
CA SER A 232 30.23 -20.27 -10.84
C SER A 232 30.90 -19.23 -11.75
N GLY A 233 30.67 -17.94 -11.52
CA GLY A 233 31.16 -16.85 -12.37
C GLY A 233 30.28 -16.53 -13.58
N TYR A 234 29.40 -17.44 -13.99
CA TYR A 234 28.44 -17.18 -15.07
C TYR A 234 27.19 -16.44 -14.58
N GLY A 235 26.50 -15.82 -15.54
CA GLY A 235 25.30 -15.03 -15.31
C GLY A 235 24.03 -15.87 -15.19
N ILE A 236 23.08 -15.41 -14.38
CA ILE A 236 21.69 -15.86 -14.34
C ILE A 236 20.74 -14.75 -14.78
N SER A 237 19.64 -15.14 -15.43
CA SER A 237 18.47 -14.29 -15.65
C SER A 237 17.40 -14.60 -14.61
N LEU A 238 16.56 -13.61 -14.29
CA LEU A 238 15.45 -13.77 -13.34
C LEU A 238 14.16 -13.26 -13.96
N GLN A 239 13.09 -14.03 -13.78
CA GLN A 239 11.72 -13.65 -14.09
C GLN A 239 10.84 -13.93 -12.87
N ALA A 240 10.20 -12.90 -12.33
CA ALA A 240 9.34 -13.02 -11.15
C ALA A 240 7.93 -12.49 -11.42
N TYR A 241 6.93 -13.38 -11.42
CA TYR A 241 5.56 -13.00 -11.77
C TYR A 241 4.91 -12.11 -10.71
N ASN A 242 4.32 -11.00 -11.14
CA ASN A 242 3.61 -10.04 -10.32
C ASN A 242 2.11 -10.23 -10.47
N ALA A 243 1.54 -11.10 -9.64
CA ALA A 243 0.11 -11.35 -9.59
C ALA A 243 -0.43 -11.22 -8.17
N LEU A 244 -1.73 -10.96 -8.11
CA LEU A 244 -2.49 -10.91 -6.87
C LEU A 244 -3.46 -12.09 -6.84
N THR A 245 -3.80 -12.52 -5.63
CA THR A 245 -4.78 -13.58 -5.39
C THR A 245 -5.73 -13.15 -4.29
N THR A 246 -6.99 -13.57 -4.41
CA THR A 246 -7.99 -13.37 -3.36
C THR A 246 -7.69 -14.29 -2.19
N VAL A 247 -7.87 -13.78 -0.97
CA VAL A 247 -7.72 -14.59 0.25
C VAL A 247 -8.93 -15.52 0.37
N SER A 248 -8.68 -16.80 0.65
CA SER A 248 -9.77 -17.78 0.83
C SER A 248 -10.76 -17.33 1.90
N GLY A 249 -12.06 -17.41 1.59
CA GLY A 249 -13.14 -16.96 2.48
C GLY A 249 -13.45 -15.46 2.43
N TYR A 250 -12.74 -14.68 1.62
CA TYR A 250 -12.98 -13.25 1.44
C TYR A 250 -13.43 -12.91 0.01
N GLN A 251 -14.10 -11.78 -0.14
CA GLN A 251 -14.47 -11.24 -1.44
C GLN A 251 -13.28 -10.59 -2.13
N THR A 252 -13.23 -10.69 -3.46
CA THR A 252 -12.27 -9.95 -4.28
C THR A 252 -12.65 -8.45 -4.24
N PRO A 253 -11.75 -7.57 -3.79
CA PRO A 253 -12.02 -6.14 -3.77
C PRO A 253 -12.07 -5.56 -5.20
N TYR A 254 -12.72 -4.41 -5.36
CA TYR A 254 -12.64 -3.63 -6.60
C TYR A 254 -11.21 -3.12 -6.83
N SER A 255 -10.82 -2.95 -8.10
CA SER A 255 -9.46 -2.52 -8.48
C SER A 255 -9.07 -1.17 -7.90
N THR A 256 -10.01 -0.31 -7.50
CA THR A 256 -9.76 0.96 -6.81
C THR A 256 -9.24 0.78 -5.38
N ALA A 257 -9.40 -0.40 -4.79
CA ALA A 257 -9.05 -0.73 -3.41
C ALA A 257 -7.70 -1.44 -3.25
N TYR A 258 -6.93 -1.63 -4.32
CA TYR A 258 -5.59 -2.17 -4.20
C TYR A 258 -4.65 -1.72 -5.32
N THR A 259 -3.35 -1.87 -5.13
CA THR A 259 -2.35 -1.83 -6.21
C THR A 259 -1.74 -3.22 -6.42
N SER A 260 -1.11 -3.46 -7.58
CA SER A 260 -0.16 -4.56 -7.70
C SER A 260 1.13 -4.22 -6.95
N ALA A 261 2.07 -5.17 -6.78
CA ALA A 261 3.40 -4.82 -6.30
C ALA A 261 4.09 -3.88 -7.32
N GLN A 262 4.72 -2.82 -6.82
CA GLN A 262 5.33 -1.76 -7.65
C GLN A 262 6.84 -1.69 -7.47
N TYR A 263 7.36 -2.30 -6.40
CA TYR A 263 8.77 -2.40 -6.12
C TYR A 263 9.13 -3.85 -5.84
N GLY A 264 10.16 -4.34 -6.52
CA GLY A 264 10.68 -5.68 -6.33
C GLY A 264 12.20 -5.65 -6.25
N TYR A 265 12.79 -6.52 -5.44
CA TYR A 265 14.24 -6.71 -5.41
C TYR A 265 14.59 -8.17 -5.15
N ALA A 266 15.77 -8.56 -5.61
CA ALA A 266 16.35 -9.89 -5.42
C ALA A 266 17.52 -9.81 -4.44
N VAL A 267 17.58 -10.78 -3.52
CA VAL A 267 18.69 -11.00 -2.59
C VAL A 267 19.28 -12.38 -2.83
N PHE A 268 20.59 -12.50 -2.62
CA PHE A 268 21.39 -13.61 -3.15
C PHE A 268 22.15 -14.37 -2.04
N PRO A 269 22.43 -15.67 -2.23
CA PRO A 269 23.07 -16.50 -1.21
C PRO A 269 24.52 -16.07 -0.91
N GLU A 270 25.27 -15.54 -1.88
CA GLU A 270 26.63 -15.01 -1.68
C GLU A 270 26.70 -13.86 -0.68
N TYR A 271 25.58 -13.18 -0.46
CA TYR A 271 25.45 -12.10 0.52
C TYR A 271 24.63 -12.51 1.75
N GLY A 272 24.40 -13.82 1.95
CA GLY A 272 23.58 -14.31 3.06
C GLY A 272 22.13 -13.84 2.99
N TYR A 273 21.61 -13.57 1.79
CA TYR A 273 20.28 -12.99 1.56
C TYR A 273 20.06 -11.61 2.23
N ALA A 274 21.13 -10.84 2.44
CA ALA A 274 21.05 -9.51 3.03
C ALA A 274 20.38 -8.47 2.12
N SER A 275 19.64 -7.54 2.72
CA SER A 275 19.02 -6.37 2.07
C SER A 275 19.79 -5.07 2.32
N THR A 276 21.06 -5.15 2.71
CA THR A 276 21.94 -3.99 2.85
C THR A 276 22.31 -3.45 1.47
N ILE A 277 22.42 -2.13 1.32
CA ILE A 277 22.84 -1.47 0.07
C ILE A 277 24.11 -2.13 -0.47
N GLY A 278 24.11 -2.45 -1.78
CA GLY A 278 25.21 -3.17 -2.45
C GLY A 278 25.14 -4.70 -2.34
N ARG A 279 24.14 -5.27 -1.67
CA ARG A 279 23.97 -6.73 -1.51
C ARG A 279 22.68 -7.29 -2.11
N TYR A 280 21.91 -6.43 -2.79
CA TYR A 280 20.67 -6.79 -3.46
C TYR A 280 20.53 -6.02 -4.77
N ARG A 281 19.67 -6.54 -5.65
CA ARG A 281 19.39 -5.91 -6.93
C ARG A 281 17.93 -5.55 -7.06
N THR A 282 17.66 -4.29 -7.41
CA THR A 282 16.31 -3.82 -7.71
C THR A 282 15.86 -4.39 -9.04
N LEU A 283 14.62 -4.85 -9.09
CA LEU A 283 14.02 -5.44 -10.28
C LEU A 283 13.21 -4.39 -11.04
N GLU A 284 13.26 -4.49 -12.36
CA GLU A 284 12.43 -3.71 -13.27
C GLU A 284 11.14 -4.45 -13.58
N ARG A 285 10.00 -3.76 -13.46
CA ARG A 285 8.71 -4.31 -13.85
C ARG A 285 8.47 -4.12 -15.35
N ILE A 286 8.22 -5.21 -16.06
CA ILE A 286 7.76 -5.22 -17.45
C ILE A 286 6.48 -6.04 -17.53
N GLY A 287 5.37 -5.38 -17.83
CA GLY A 287 4.03 -5.98 -17.81
C GLY A 287 3.72 -6.60 -16.45
N SER A 288 3.46 -7.90 -16.46
CA SER A 288 3.13 -8.70 -15.27
C SER A 288 4.34 -9.39 -14.63
N TYR A 289 5.56 -9.03 -14.99
CA TYR A 289 6.78 -9.67 -14.48
C TYR A 289 7.80 -8.65 -14.01
N PHE A 290 8.64 -9.08 -13.06
CA PHE A 290 9.84 -8.40 -12.64
C PHE A 290 11.07 -9.11 -13.20
N TYR A 291 12.05 -8.35 -13.66
CA TYR A 291 13.30 -8.84 -14.23
C TYR A 291 14.48 -8.10 -13.61
N PHE A 292 15.69 -8.64 -13.73
CA PHE A 292 16.87 -7.82 -13.49
C PHE A 292 16.88 -6.61 -14.44
N ARG A 293 17.42 -5.50 -13.93
CA ARG A 293 17.80 -4.37 -14.78
C ARG A 293 18.99 -4.76 -15.67
N PRO A 294 19.16 -4.10 -16.83
CA PRO A 294 20.35 -4.30 -17.64
C PRO A 294 21.63 -4.05 -16.81
N ASN A 295 22.53 -5.02 -16.79
CA ASN A 295 23.88 -4.90 -16.25
C ASN A 295 24.83 -4.53 -17.39
N GLY A 296 25.10 -3.24 -17.58
CA GLY A 296 25.95 -2.74 -18.66
C GLY A 296 25.53 -3.29 -20.04
N SER A 297 26.51 -3.77 -20.81
CA SER A 297 26.30 -4.41 -22.13
C SER A 297 25.89 -5.89 -22.04
N TYR A 298 25.86 -6.49 -20.86
CA TYR A 298 25.57 -7.92 -20.68
C TYR A 298 24.07 -8.24 -20.65
N GLY A 299 23.20 -7.23 -20.69
CA GLY A 299 21.75 -7.41 -20.62
C GLY A 299 21.26 -7.70 -19.20
N LYS A 300 20.10 -8.33 -19.07
CA LYS A 300 19.37 -8.48 -17.79
C LYS A 300 19.86 -9.65 -16.95
N VAL A 301 21.13 -9.60 -16.56
CA VAL A 301 21.84 -10.73 -15.94
C VAL A 301 22.45 -10.35 -14.59
N HIS A 302 22.51 -11.31 -13.68
CA HIS A 302 23.28 -11.27 -12.43
C HIS A 302 24.40 -12.30 -12.48
N PHE A 303 25.64 -11.89 -12.26
CA PHE A 303 26.76 -12.81 -12.22
C PHE A 303 26.93 -13.40 -10.83
N THR A 304 27.04 -14.73 -10.75
CA THR A 304 27.44 -15.40 -9.51
C THR A 304 28.93 -15.11 -9.24
N PRO A 305 29.38 -15.04 -7.97
CA PRO A 305 30.81 -14.88 -7.70
C PRO A 305 31.62 -16.04 -8.26
N LEU A 306 32.86 -15.79 -8.71
CA LEU A 306 33.72 -16.84 -9.26
C LEU A 306 34.04 -17.93 -8.22
N TRP A 307 34.21 -17.53 -6.96
CA TRP A 307 34.50 -18.44 -5.84
C TRP A 307 33.28 -19.15 -5.28
N TYR A 308 32.07 -18.90 -5.79
CA TYR A 308 30.87 -19.49 -5.21
C TYR A 308 30.97 -21.02 -5.28
N PRO A 309 30.79 -21.74 -4.15
CA PRO A 309 31.04 -23.17 -4.08
C PRO A 309 29.99 -23.98 -4.84
N ASP A 310 30.34 -25.23 -5.13
CA ASP A 310 29.41 -26.21 -5.67
C ASP A 310 28.20 -26.41 -4.75
N GLY A 311 27.03 -26.55 -5.36
CA GLY A 311 25.77 -26.80 -4.66
C GLY A 311 24.62 -25.92 -5.13
N ASN A 312 23.63 -25.77 -4.26
CA ASN A 312 22.39 -25.07 -4.59
C ASN A 312 22.59 -23.55 -4.66
N TYR A 313 22.12 -22.96 -5.75
CA TYR A 313 21.99 -21.52 -5.91
C TYR A 313 20.50 -21.16 -6.08
N THR A 314 19.95 -20.54 -5.05
CA THR A 314 18.53 -20.13 -4.99
C THR A 314 18.46 -18.65 -4.67
N VAL A 315 17.71 -17.88 -5.46
CA VAL A 315 17.51 -16.45 -5.25
C VAL A 315 16.21 -16.23 -4.49
N LYS A 316 16.19 -15.23 -3.60
CA LYS A 316 14.95 -14.78 -2.93
C LYS A 316 14.51 -13.45 -3.53
N VAL A 317 13.23 -13.36 -3.86
CA VAL A 317 12.59 -12.16 -4.40
C VAL A 317 11.64 -11.58 -3.37
N ILE A 318 11.76 -10.28 -3.13
CA ILE A 318 10.85 -9.51 -2.29
C ILE A 318 10.03 -8.61 -3.19
N LYS A 319 8.72 -8.60 -3.01
CA LYS A 319 7.75 -7.75 -3.72
C LYS A 319 7.02 -6.90 -2.69
N SER A 320 6.98 -5.59 -2.90
CA SER A 320 6.44 -4.59 -1.98
C SER A 320 5.71 -3.48 -2.74
N ASP A 321 5.23 -2.47 -2.03
CA ASP A 321 4.40 -1.39 -2.56
C ASP A 321 3.10 -1.90 -3.20
N CYS A 322 2.55 -3.00 -2.66
CA CYS A 322 1.21 -3.50 -2.95
C CYS A 322 0.25 -2.93 -1.89
N TRP A 323 -0.34 -1.78 -2.17
CA TRP A 323 -1.15 -1.02 -1.20
C TRP A 323 -2.60 -1.47 -1.17
N THR A 324 -3.18 -1.55 0.03
CA THR A 324 -4.60 -1.79 0.31
C THR A 324 -5.09 -0.81 1.38
N PRO A 325 -6.41 -0.70 1.63
CA PRO A 325 -6.93 0.08 2.74
C PRO A 325 -6.40 -0.32 4.11
N ALA A 326 -6.04 -1.59 4.29
CA ALA A 326 -5.47 -2.13 5.53
C ALA A 326 -3.94 -1.97 5.62
N GLY A 327 -3.29 -1.42 4.60
CA GLY A 327 -1.85 -1.19 4.56
C GLY A 327 -1.17 -1.80 3.33
N MET A 328 0.15 -1.62 3.28
CA MET A 328 1.02 -2.21 2.27
C MET A 328 1.27 -3.68 2.57
N ILE A 329 1.14 -4.51 1.54
CA ILE A 329 1.49 -5.92 1.53
C ILE A 329 2.93 -6.07 1.05
N ILE A 330 3.70 -6.90 1.76
CA ILE A 330 5.03 -7.38 1.35
C ILE A 330 4.94 -8.89 1.21
N SER A 331 5.50 -9.43 0.12
CA SER A 331 5.65 -10.88 -0.05
C SER A 331 7.07 -11.23 -0.43
N GLU A 332 7.51 -12.37 0.09
CA GLU A 332 8.84 -12.90 -0.10
C GLU A 332 8.72 -14.32 -0.65
N SER A 333 9.41 -14.61 -1.74
CA SER A 333 9.45 -15.97 -2.27
C SER A 333 10.76 -16.31 -2.93
N VAL A 334 11.19 -17.56 -2.76
CA VAL A 334 12.37 -18.09 -3.41
C VAL A 334 12.07 -18.55 -4.83
N THR A 335 13.10 -18.58 -5.66
CA THR A 335 13.06 -19.11 -7.02
C THR A 335 13.21 -20.62 -7.02
N ASN A 336 13.16 -21.24 -8.21
CA ASN A 336 13.80 -22.55 -8.40
C ASN A 336 15.30 -22.48 -8.09
N THR A 337 15.91 -23.65 -7.97
CA THR A 337 17.35 -23.81 -7.73
C THR A 337 18.10 -24.05 -9.03
N VAL A 338 19.25 -23.42 -9.18
CA VAL A 338 20.30 -23.79 -10.14
C VAL A 338 21.41 -24.50 -9.37
N GLN A 339 21.95 -25.58 -9.93
CA GLN A 339 23.12 -26.27 -9.37
C GLN A 339 24.39 -25.61 -9.88
N ILE A 340 25.26 -25.20 -8.97
CA ILE A 340 26.63 -24.81 -9.26
C ILE A 340 27.51 -26.05 -9.20
N SER A 341 28.29 -26.27 -10.26
CA SER A 341 29.26 -27.38 -10.36
C SER A 341 30.47 -26.93 -11.17
N GLY A 342 31.59 -26.71 -10.48
CA GLY A 342 32.80 -26.11 -11.02
C GLY A 342 32.71 -24.59 -11.18
N SER A 343 33.76 -24.02 -11.77
CA SER A 343 33.89 -22.58 -11.98
C SER A 343 34.20 -22.24 -13.44
N ILE A 344 33.99 -20.98 -13.83
CA ILE A 344 34.36 -20.49 -15.17
C ILE A 344 35.83 -20.78 -15.54
N TYR A 345 36.73 -20.92 -14.58
CA TYR A 345 38.13 -21.30 -14.84
C TYR A 345 38.26 -22.69 -15.47
N ASP A 346 37.33 -23.60 -15.20
CA ASP A 346 37.34 -24.95 -15.75
C ASP A 346 36.96 -24.97 -17.24
N ASP A 347 36.30 -23.92 -17.74
CA ASP A 347 35.99 -23.77 -19.17
C ASP A 347 37.06 -22.98 -19.93
N TRP A 348 37.66 -21.97 -19.28
CA TRP A 348 38.51 -20.97 -19.94
C TRP A 348 39.98 -21.05 -19.53
N TYR A 349 40.43 -22.21 -19.03
CA TYR A 349 41.84 -22.42 -18.75
C TYR A 349 42.69 -22.28 -20.04
N VAL A 350 43.29 -21.10 -20.22
CA VAL A 350 44.37 -20.87 -21.18
C VAL A 350 45.68 -21.25 -20.50
N GLY A 351 46.02 -22.54 -20.52
CA GLY A 351 47.35 -22.98 -20.11
C GLY A 351 48.40 -22.28 -20.98
N ARG A 352 49.42 -21.68 -20.35
CA ARG A 352 50.66 -21.32 -21.06
C ARG A 352 51.21 -22.61 -21.68
N LYS A 353 51.33 -22.64 -23.00
CA LYS A 353 52.11 -23.67 -23.70
C LYS A 353 53.59 -23.56 -23.33
#